data_AF-A0A947P7L7-F1
#
_entry.id   AF-A0A947P7L7-F1
#
_cell.length_a   1.000
_cell.length_b   1.000
_cell.length_c   1.000
_cell.angle_alpha   90.00
_cell.angle_beta   90.00
_cell.angle_gamma   90.00
#
_symmetry.space_group_name_H-M   'P 1'
#
loop_
_entity.id
_entity.type
_entity.pdbx_description
1 polymer ?
#
loop_
_entity_poly.entity_id
_entity_poly.type
_entity_poly.pdbx_seq_one_letter_code
_entity_poly.pdbx_strand_id
1 'polypeptide(L)'
;MNNYFENPLYRNAFFEDTDRIMAGFQKDFSFLKSGANKKDALKNIHRYAHSLKGLSAMMEFKESEQIAANLESAAGQALKNGLVGLDENILIKIKNGFDKIWELLKCIKDDARSPAARRDAPACNPQL
;
A
#
# COMPACT_ATOMS: atom_id res chain seq x y z
N MET A 1 -5.58 19.55 -15.21
CA MET A 1 -4.73 18.66 -14.39
C MET A 1 -4.14 17.63 -15.33
N ASN A 2 -2.81 17.44 -15.32
CA ASN A 2 -2.18 16.35 -16.06
C ASN A 2 -2.36 15.09 -15.23
N ASN A 3 -3.20 14.16 -15.68
CA ASN A 3 -3.34 12.86 -15.03
C ASN A 3 -2.09 12.02 -15.35
N TYR A 4 -1.20 11.87 -14.36
CA TYR A 4 0.04 11.09 -14.51
C TYR A 4 -0.23 9.63 -14.90
N PHE A 5 -1.39 9.09 -14.53
CA PHE A 5 -1.77 7.71 -14.84
C PHE A 5 -2.07 7.46 -16.32
N GLU A 6 -2.50 8.49 -17.06
CA GLU A 6 -2.73 8.37 -18.51
C GLU A 6 -1.43 8.19 -19.29
N ASN A 7 -0.32 8.71 -18.75
CA ASN A 7 1.00 8.56 -19.36
C ASN A 7 1.56 7.16 -19.06
N PRO A 8 1.80 6.32 -20.09
CA PRO A 8 2.29 4.96 -19.89
C PRO A 8 3.63 4.88 -19.16
N LEU A 9 4.52 5.87 -19.32
CA LEU A 9 5.82 5.90 -18.65
C LEU A 9 5.64 6.00 -17.13
N TYR A 10 4.83 6.96 -16.67
CA TYR A 10 4.59 7.18 -15.25
C TYR A 10 3.74 6.05 -14.64
N ARG A 11 2.74 5.55 -15.38
CA ARG A 11 1.92 4.42 -14.96
C ARG A 11 2.73 3.14 -14.76
N ASN A 12 3.59 2.79 -15.71
CA ASN A 12 4.41 1.58 -15.61
C ASN A 12 5.41 1.69 -14.45
N ALA A 13 6.10 2.82 -14.32
CA ALA A 13 7.00 3.07 -13.19
C ALA A 13 6.28 2.96 -11.84
N PHE A 14 5.06 3.48 -11.74
CA PHE A 14 4.24 3.33 -10.54
C PHE A 14 3.92 1.86 -10.21
N PHE A 15 3.54 1.05 -11.20
CA PHE A 15 3.29 -0.37 -10.95
C PHE A 15 4.55 -1.14 -10.56
N GLU A 16 5.70 -0.82 -11.16
CA GLU A 16 6.99 -1.42 -10.78
C GLU A 16 7.39 -1.05 -9.35
N ASP A 17 7.24 0.22 -8.97
CA ASP A 17 7.55 0.70 -7.63
C ASP A 17 6.61 0.09 -6.58
N THR A 18 5.31 0.02 -6.87
CA THR A 18 4.33 -0.58 -5.96
C THR A 18 4.56 -2.08 -5.80
N ASP A 19 4.86 -2.82 -6.88
CA ASP A 19 5.23 -4.24 -6.81
C ASP A 19 6.47 -4.45 -5.90
N ARG A 20 7.50 -3.61 -6.07
CA ARG A 20 8.73 -3.65 -5.23
C ARG A 20 8.41 -3.38 -3.76
N ILE A 21 7.57 -2.37 -3.48
CA ILE A 21 7.17 -2.03 -2.11
C ILE A 21 6.39 -3.19 -1.48
N MET A 22 5.48 -3.83 -2.23
CA MET A 22 4.68 -4.95 -1.71
C MET A 22 5.55 -6.16 -1.36
N ALA A 23 6.52 -6.50 -2.21
CA ALA A 23 7.48 -7.56 -1.91
C ALA A 23 8.31 -7.25 -0.64
N GLY A 24 8.76 -6.00 -0.49
CA GLY A 24 9.47 -5.54 0.72
C GLY A 24 8.60 -5.62 1.97
N PHE A 25 7.35 -5.16 1.88
CA PHE A 25 6.40 -5.21 2.98
C PHE A 25 6.16 -6.65 3.46
N GLN A 26 5.90 -7.60 2.56
CA GLN A 26 5.64 -8.99 2.93
C GLN A 26 6.83 -9.59 3.71
N LYS A 27 8.05 -9.30 3.25
CA LYS A 27 9.28 -9.73 3.92
C LYS A 27 9.37 -9.15 5.34
N ASP A 28 9.28 -7.84 5.49
CA ASP A 28 9.45 -7.20 6.80
C ASP A 28 8.29 -7.47 7.75
N PHE A 29 7.07 -7.63 7.24
CA PHE A 29 5.92 -8.05 8.03
C PHE A 29 6.12 -9.46 8.62
N SER A 30 6.77 -10.37 7.88
CA SER A 30 7.10 -11.69 8.41
C SER A 30 8.09 -11.63 9.59
N PHE A 31 9.07 -10.72 9.54
CA PHE A 31 10.00 -10.47 10.65
C PHE A 31 9.32 -9.84 11.85
N LEU A 32 8.38 -8.92 11.59
CA LEU A 32 7.56 -8.30 12.63
C LEU A 32 6.76 -9.35 13.42
N LYS A 33 6.23 -10.37 12.72
CA LYS A 33 5.51 -11.50 13.34
C LYS A 33 6.44 -12.49 14.05
N SER A 34 7.58 -12.85 13.47
CA SER A 34 8.49 -13.86 14.03
C SER A 34 9.27 -13.37 15.25
N GLY A 35 9.34 -12.05 15.45
CA GLY A 35 9.99 -11.42 16.59
C GLY A 35 11.46 -11.08 16.38
N ALA A 36 12.05 -11.50 15.26
CA ALA A 36 13.38 -11.08 14.85
C ALA A 36 13.34 -9.64 14.30
N ASN A 37 14.25 -8.78 14.78
CA ASN A 37 14.45 -7.43 14.28
C ASN A 37 13.17 -6.57 14.10
N LYS A 38 12.22 -6.66 15.06
CA LYS A 38 10.92 -5.96 15.00
C LYS A 38 11.05 -4.46 14.75
N LYS A 39 12.06 -3.81 15.32
CA LYS A 39 12.26 -2.37 15.19
C LYS A 39 12.60 -1.95 13.77
N ASP A 40 13.53 -2.64 13.11
CA ASP A 40 13.89 -2.28 11.73
C ASP A 40 12.81 -2.72 10.74
N ALA A 41 12.18 -3.87 10.96
CA ALA A 41 11.00 -4.28 10.21
C ALA A 41 9.89 -3.21 10.26
N LEU A 42 9.56 -2.70 11.45
CA LEU A 42 8.55 -1.66 11.60
C LEU A 42 8.96 -0.32 10.94
N LYS A 43 10.24 0.06 11.01
CA LYS A 43 10.75 1.24 10.29
C LYS A 43 10.57 1.10 8.78
N ASN A 44 10.86 -0.07 8.23
CA ASN A 44 10.68 -0.31 6.81
C ASN A 44 9.20 -0.28 6.43
N ILE A 45 8.31 -0.90 7.21
CA ILE A 45 6.86 -0.82 7.01
C ILE A 45 6.36 0.63 7.00
N HIS A 46 6.83 1.47 7.93
CA HIS A 46 6.54 2.90 7.94
C HIS A 46 7.00 3.58 6.64
N ARG A 47 8.21 3.29 6.16
CA ARG A 47 8.75 3.85 4.90
C ARG A 47 7.94 3.38 3.68
N TYR A 48 7.54 2.12 3.64
CA TYR A 48 6.69 1.57 2.59
C TYR A 48 5.35 2.28 2.52
N ALA A 49 4.69 2.48 3.67
CA ALA A 49 3.45 3.22 3.75
C ALA A 49 3.61 4.68 3.28
N HIS A 50 4.69 5.35 3.69
CA HIS A 50 5.01 6.70 3.22
C HIS A 50 5.17 6.78 1.69
N SER A 51 5.92 5.84 1.11
CA SER A 51 6.12 5.78 -0.34
C SER A 51 4.80 5.49 -1.08
N LEU A 52 3.99 4.55 -0.60
CA LEU A 52 2.68 4.25 -1.18
C LEU A 52 1.73 5.44 -1.13
N LYS A 53 1.75 6.21 -0.04
CA LYS A 53 0.97 7.44 0.08
C LYS A 53 1.37 8.43 -1.02
N GLY A 54 2.67 8.70 -1.17
CA GLY A 54 3.17 9.62 -2.21
C GLY A 54 2.85 9.15 -3.63
N LEU A 55 3.08 7.87 -3.92
CA LEU A 55 2.77 7.26 -5.21
C LEU A 55 1.27 7.32 -5.53
N SER A 56 0.42 6.99 -4.55
CA SER A 56 -1.05 7.02 -4.72
C SER A 56 -1.55 8.45 -4.92
N ALA A 57 -0.98 9.43 -4.20
CA ALA A 57 -1.30 10.84 -4.37
C ALA A 57 -0.93 11.34 -5.78
N MET A 58 0.26 10.96 -6.29
CA MET A 58 0.69 11.29 -7.66
C MET A 58 -0.26 10.73 -8.73
N MET A 59 -0.82 9.54 -8.51
CA MET A 59 -1.78 8.91 -9.43
C MET A 59 -3.24 9.28 -9.15
N GLU A 60 -3.49 10.17 -8.20
CA GLU A 60 -4.84 10.58 -7.77
C GLU A 60 -5.72 9.42 -7.23
N PHE A 61 -5.10 8.34 -6.75
CA PHE A 61 -5.78 7.19 -6.13
C PHE A 61 -6.11 7.47 -4.66
N LYS A 62 -7.19 8.20 -4.44
CA LYS A 62 -7.58 8.73 -3.11
C LYS A 62 -7.81 7.66 -2.04
N GLU A 63 -8.43 6.55 -2.39
CA GLU A 63 -8.64 5.46 -1.43
C GLU A 63 -7.30 4.86 -0.97
N SER A 64 -6.42 4.52 -1.92
CA SER A 64 -5.08 4.00 -1.65
C SER A 64 -4.22 5.00 -0.87
N GLU A 65 -4.30 6.29 -1.20
CA GLU A 65 -3.62 7.39 -0.48
C GLU A 65 -4.06 7.42 0.99
N GLN A 66 -5.36 7.36 1.26
CA GLN A 66 -5.91 7.41 2.61
C GLN A 66 -5.53 6.17 3.45
N ILE A 67 -5.60 4.98 2.86
CA ILE A 67 -5.20 3.74 3.56
C ILE A 67 -3.70 3.78 3.87
N ALA A 68 -2.87 4.23 2.92
CA ALA A 68 -1.42 4.35 3.12
C ALA A 68 -1.07 5.36 4.23
N ALA A 69 -1.78 6.50 4.28
CA ALA A 69 -1.61 7.48 5.35
C ALA A 69 -1.98 6.89 6.73
N ASN A 70 -3.05 6.10 6.81
CA ASN A 70 -3.45 5.43 8.06
C ASN A 70 -2.39 4.41 8.52
N LEU A 71 -1.82 3.65 7.59
CA LEU A 71 -0.73 2.71 7.87
C LEU A 71 0.55 3.40 8.33
N GLU A 72 0.94 4.48 7.65
CA GLU A 72 2.09 5.31 8.03
C GLU A 72 1.92 5.83 9.46
N SER A 73 0.73 6.36 9.79
CA SER A 73 0.42 6.83 11.13
C SER A 73 0.51 5.72 12.18
N ALA A 74 -0.08 4.54 11.92
CA ALA A 74 -0.06 3.41 12.84
C ALA A 74 1.37 2.91 13.10
N ALA A 75 2.17 2.72 12.04
CA ALA A 75 3.56 2.30 12.16
C ALA A 75 4.42 3.38 12.86
N GLY A 76 4.18 4.65 12.55
CA GLY A 76 4.88 5.79 13.15
C GLY A 76 4.61 5.93 14.65
N GLN A 77 3.37 5.70 15.09
CA GLN A 77 3.01 5.68 16.51
C GLN A 77 3.70 4.52 17.25
N ALA A 78 3.68 3.31 16.68
CA ALA A 78 4.36 2.17 17.27
C ALA A 78 5.90 2.36 17.35
N LEU A 79 6.50 3.06 16.39
CA LEU A 79 7.92 3.44 16.44
C LEU A 79 8.22 4.45 17.55
N LYS A 80 7.39 5.50 17.68
CA LYS A 80 7.54 6.52 18.74
C LYS A 80 7.41 5.93 20.14
N ASN A 81 6.53 4.95 20.31
CA ASN A 81 6.33 4.26 21.57
C ASN A 81 7.36 3.15 21.84
N GLY A 82 8.40 3.00 21.01
CA GLY A 82 9.44 1.99 21.24
C GLY A 82 8.93 0.55 21.16
N LEU A 83 7.96 0.28 20.28
CA LEU A 83 7.23 -0.99 20.14
C LEU A 83 6.25 -1.29 21.29
N VAL A 84 6.13 -0.42 22.30
CA VAL A 84 5.06 -0.52 23.29
C VAL A 84 3.72 -0.33 22.58
N GLY A 85 2.88 -1.36 22.65
CA GLY A 85 1.59 -1.39 21.97
C GLY A 85 1.60 -2.04 20.59
N LEU A 86 2.74 -2.56 20.09
CA LEU A 86 2.75 -3.45 18.92
C LEU A 86 2.15 -4.81 19.29
N ASP A 87 0.84 -4.82 19.46
CA ASP A 87 0.02 -5.98 19.77
C ASP A 87 -0.54 -6.62 18.49
N GLU A 88 -1.27 -7.71 18.65
CA GLU A 88 -1.90 -8.42 17.54
C GLU A 88 -2.90 -7.54 16.78
N ASN A 89 -3.60 -6.63 17.46
CA ASN A 89 -4.55 -5.72 16.82
C ASN A 89 -3.86 -4.76 15.85
N ILE A 90 -2.71 -4.19 16.23
CA ILE A 90 -1.92 -3.34 15.35
C ILE A 90 -1.37 -4.16 14.17
N LEU A 91 -0.89 -5.38 14.39
CA LEU A 91 -0.41 -6.25 13.32
C LEU A 91 -1.51 -6.58 12.31
N ILE A 92 -2.72 -6.89 12.77
CA ILE A 92 -3.88 -7.13 11.91
C ILE A 92 -4.24 -5.86 11.13
N LYS A 93 -4.27 -4.68 11.77
CA LYS A 93 -4.53 -3.40 11.09
C LYS A 93 -3.51 -3.11 9.98
N ILE A 94 -2.23 -3.30 10.29
CA ILE A 94 -1.15 -3.11 9.31
C ILE A 94 -1.34 -4.07 8.13
N LYS A 95 -1.56 -5.35 8.40
CA LYS A 95 -1.76 -6.35 7.35
C LYS A 95 -2.96 -6.03 6.46
N ASN A 96 -4.13 -5.80 7.06
CA ASN A 96 -5.37 -5.57 6.34
C ASN A 96 -5.29 -4.31 5.47
N GLY A 97 -4.65 -3.24 5.95
CA GLY A 97 -4.46 -2.04 5.14
C GLY A 97 -3.57 -2.28 3.93
N PHE A 98 -2.45 -3.01 4.11
CA PHE A 98 -1.57 -3.34 2.98
C PHE A 98 -2.25 -4.27 1.97
N ASP A 99 -2.98 -5.28 2.44
CA ASP A 99 -3.75 -6.19 1.56
C ASP A 99 -4.80 -5.42 0.76
N LYS A 100 -5.54 -4.50 1.40
CA LYS A 100 -6.54 -3.67 0.74
C LYS A 100 -5.94 -2.77 -0.34
N ILE A 101 -4.81 -2.09 -0.05
CA ILE A 101 -4.08 -1.31 -1.07
C ILE A 101 -3.69 -2.23 -2.23
N TRP A 102 -3.17 -3.42 -1.93
CA TRP A 102 -2.70 -4.34 -2.95
C TRP A 102 -3.83 -4.82 -3.87
N GLU A 103 -5.00 -5.12 -3.31
CA GLU A 103 -6.20 -5.48 -4.07
C GLU A 103 -6.65 -4.34 -4.99
N LEU A 104 -6.71 -3.11 -4.46
CA LEU A 104 -7.04 -1.92 -5.24
C LEU A 104 -6.05 -1.71 -6.41
N LEU A 105 -4.75 -1.79 -6.14
CA LEU A 105 -3.72 -1.59 -7.16
C LEU A 105 -3.74 -2.68 -8.23
N LYS A 106 -3.98 -3.94 -7.86
CA LYS A 106 -4.16 -5.04 -8.80
C LYS A 106 -5.34 -4.82 -9.72
N CYS A 107 -6.48 -4.44 -9.14
CA CYS A 107 -7.70 -4.13 -9.89
C CYS A 107 -7.43 -3.03 -10.93
N ILE A 108 -6.80 -1.93 -10.52
CA ILE A 108 -6.41 -0.82 -11.41
C ILE A 108 -5.43 -1.29 -12.50
N LYS A 109 -4.47 -2.17 -12.17
CA LYS A 109 -3.49 -2.73 -13.12
C LYS A 109 -4.13 -3.67 -14.13
N ASP A 110 -5.15 -4.41 -13.72
CA ASP A 110 -5.91 -5.31 -14.60
C ASP A 110 -6.79 -4.52 -15.57
N ASP A 111 -7.50 -3.51 -15.06
CA ASP A 111 -8.30 -2.59 -15.89
C ASP A 111 -7.44 -1.85 -16.92
N ALA A 112 -6.27 -1.35 -16.53
CA ALA A 112 -5.34 -0.67 -17.42
C ALA A 112 -4.79 -1.57 -18.55
N ARG A 113 -4.87 -2.89 -18.41
CA ARG A 113 -4.38 -3.88 -19.39
C ARG A 113 -5.47 -4.41 -20.32
N SER A 114 -6.75 -4.15 -20.06
CA SER A 114 -7.85 -4.71 -20.84
C SER A 114 -8.34 -3.73 -21.93
N PRO A 115 -8.15 -4.04 -23.24
CA PRO A 115 -8.64 -3.19 -24.33
C PRO A 115 -10.17 -3.06 -24.41
N ALA A 116 -10.91 -3.90 -23.68
CA ALA A 116 -12.37 -4.00 -23.71
C ALA A 116 -13.10 -3.39 -22.49
N ALA A 117 -12.38 -2.89 -21.47
CA ALA A 117 -12.98 -2.48 -20.19
C ALA A 117 -13.74 -1.13 -20.23
N ARG A 118 -13.76 -0.41 -21.35
CA ARG A 118 -14.61 0.77 -21.51
C ARG A 118 -16.04 0.37 -21.89
N ARG A 119 -16.82 -0.18 -20.93
CA ARG A 119 -18.27 0.05 -20.77
C ARG A 119 -18.91 -0.79 -19.65
N ASP A 120 -18.41 -2.00 -19.37
CA ASP A 120 -19.12 -2.94 -18.48
C ASP A 120 -18.25 -3.65 -17.42
N ALA A 121 -17.05 -3.15 -17.13
CA ALA A 121 -16.26 -3.71 -16.02
C ALA A 121 -16.95 -3.36 -14.68
N PRO A 122 -17.21 -4.33 -13.79
CA PRO A 122 -17.77 -4.03 -12.48
C PRO A 122 -16.82 -3.05 -11.81
N ALA A 123 -17.34 -1.85 -11.52
CA ALA A 123 -16.62 -0.84 -10.77
C ALA A 123 -15.93 -1.53 -9.61
N CYS A 124 -14.61 -1.35 -9.51
CA CYS A 124 -13.80 -1.84 -8.42
C CYS A 124 -14.45 -1.39 -7.10
N ASN A 125 -15.36 -2.21 -6.58
CA ASN A 125 -16.13 -1.96 -5.39
C ASN A 125 -15.67 -3.01 -4.40
N PRO A 126 -14.58 -2.75 -3.67
CA PRO A 126 -14.18 -3.66 -2.62
C PRO A 126 -15.13 -3.38 -1.46
N GLN A 127 -16.34 -3.95 -1.54
CA GLN A 127 -17.42 -3.83 -0.58
C GLN A 127 -16.87 -3.92 0.85
N LEU A 128 -17.03 -2.82 1.59
CA LEU A 128 -17.24 -2.80 3.03
C LEU A 128 -18.64 -2.21 3.25
#